data_AF-A0A2W0F8Z2-F1
#
_entry.id   AF-A0A2W0F8Z2-F1
#
_cell.length_a   1.000
_cell.length_b   1.000
_cell.length_c   1.000
_cell.angle_alpha   90.00
_cell.angle_beta   90.00
_cell.angle_gamma   90.00
#
_symmetry.space_group_name_H-M   'P 1'
#
loop_
_entity.id
_entity.type
_entity.pdbx_description
1 polymer ?
#
loop_
_entity_poly.entity_id
_entity_poly.type
_entity_poly.pdbx_seq_one_letter_code
_entity_poly.pdbx_strand_id
1 'polypeptide(L)'
;MPTENKPARTFIVLSLKHTHRRHKAITLWRSDDSGYCWMLSSAGRYEEARVLEHLGYYNSGCSNIAVPTDLVERLSCEVEYDTKEFGICLPNNADTWAQLLASVIRPTDYEPKPEYRGCRYSENSMWMKRKRCEHVNQAIRIIADHGRRFFYSQTVNRYASMEVDARGKVWFIDDYSGKRIFTHDTAWGGRWRGFSHGGTLKDVVKAFRDYICTGKQLHPGYLGPERFNDSNIWGYDAEGMRVVREQAGVLPVFRQPIAEAA
;
A
#
# COMPACT_ATOMS: atom_id res chain seq x y z
N MET A 1 -47.56 31.03 16.68
CA MET A 1 -46.80 30.77 15.45
C MET A 1 -46.43 29.31 15.43
N PRO A 2 -46.96 28.47 14.53
CA PRO A 2 -46.49 27.09 14.41
C PRO A 2 -45.07 27.13 13.85
N THR A 3 -44.10 26.72 14.66
CA THR A 3 -42.74 26.42 14.21
C THR A 3 -42.83 25.35 13.13
N GLU A 4 -42.53 25.72 11.89
CA GLU A 4 -42.35 24.77 10.79
C GLU A 4 -41.41 23.66 11.28
N ASN A 5 -41.93 22.43 11.31
CA ASN A 5 -41.22 21.24 11.74
C ASN A 5 -40.21 20.89 10.63
N LYS A 6 -39.09 21.62 10.60
CA LYS A 6 -38.00 21.38 9.65
C LYS A 6 -37.49 19.95 9.91
N PRO A 7 -37.41 19.08 8.89
CA PRO A 7 -36.96 17.71 9.10
C PRO A 7 -35.59 17.73 9.78
N ALA A 8 -35.45 16.93 10.83
CA ALA A 8 -34.20 16.83 11.58
C ALA A 8 -33.06 16.47 10.63
N ARG A 9 -32.00 17.29 10.63
CA ARG A 9 -30.81 17.01 9.82
C ARG A 9 -30.11 15.78 10.38
N THR A 10 -29.77 14.87 9.48
CA THR A 10 -29.00 13.67 9.83
C THR A 10 -27.64 13.72 9.16
N PHE A 11 -26.71 13.03 9.79
CA PHE A 11 -25.31 12.95 9.39
C PHE A 11 -24.87 11.49 9.32
N ILE A 12 -23.92 11.22 8.45
CA ILE A 12 -23.18 9.96 8.39
C ILE A 12 -21.74 10.24 8.83
N VAL A 13 -21.19 9.34 9.65
CA VAL A 13 -19.82 9.43 10.14
C VAL A 13 -18.91 8.61 9.24
N LEU A 14 -17.90 9.27 8.67
CA LEU A 14 -16.91 8.66 7.79
C LEU A 14 -15.63 8.37 8.57
N SER A 15 -15.05 7.19 8.37
CA SER A 15 -13.80 6.79 9.03
C SER A 15 -12.60 7.12 8.15
N LEU A 16 -11.77 8.06 8.60
CA LEU A 16 -10.46 8.34 7.99
C LEU A 16 -9.45 7.26 8.35
N LYS A 17 -9.51 6.75 9.58
CA LYS A 17 -8.59 5.73 10.09
C LYS A 17 -8.70 4.39 9.37
N HIS A 18 -9.92 4.00 8.99
CA HIS A 18 -10.20 2.73 8.33
C HIS A 18 -10.37 2.85 6.80
N THR A 19 -10.35 4.08 6.26
CA THR A 19 -10.28 4.29 4.81
C THR A 19 -8.83 4.38 4.37
N HIS A 20 -8.34 3.37 3.68
CA HIS A 20 -6.97 3.35 3.18
C HIS A 20 -6.90 3.67 1.69
N ARG A 21 -5.73 4.13 1.23
CA ARG A 21 -5.45 4.49 -0.17
C ARG A 21 -5.88 3.45 -1.21
N ARG A 22 -5.87 2.16 -0.85
CA ARG A 22 -6.22 1.05 -1.75
C ARG A 22 -7.72 0.82 -1.88
N HIS A 23 -8.51 1.25 -0.90
CA HIS A 23 -9.96 1.02 -0.89
C HIS A 23 -10.61 1.82 -2.01
N LYS A 24 -11.54 1.19 -2.72
CA LYS A 24 -12.36 1.84 -3.74
C LYS A 24 -13.54 2.64 -3.14
N ALA A 25 -13.99 2.28 -1.93
CA ALA A 25 -15.06 2.95 -1.20
C ALA A 25 -14.55 3.51 0.14
N ILE A 26 -15.18 4.60 0.61
CA ILE A 26 -14.94 5.19 1.93
C ILE A 26 -15.65 4.33 2.99
N THR A 27 -14.97 4.10 4.11
CA THR A 27 -15.52 3.37 5.25
C THR A 27 -16.47 4.25 6.05
N LEU A 28 -17.70 3.79 6.26
CA LEU A 28 -18.77 4.47 6.99
C LEU A 28 -18.98 3.80 8.35
N TRP A 29 -19.51 4.54 9.31
CA TRP A 29 -19.95 3.97 10.59
C TRP A 29 -21.34 3.34 10.43
N ARG A 30 -21.59 2.22 11.10
CA ARG A 30 -22.93 1.63 11.25
C ARG A 30 -23.74 2.39 12.29
N SER A 31 -25.03 2.11 12.40
CA SER A 31 -25.88 2.64 13.48
C SER A 31 -25.36 2.25 14.85
N ASP A 32 -25.65 3.08 15.85
CA ASP A 32 -25.37 2.83 17.27
C ASP A 32 -23.90 2.49 17.57
N ASP A 33 -22.98 3.12 16.83
CA ASP A 33 -21.53 2.96 17.01
C ASP A 33 -21.06 1.48 16.90
N SER A 34 -21.83 0.62 16.23
CA SER A 34 -21.66 -0.84 16.18
C SER A 34 -20.54 -1.33 15.24
N GLY A 35 -19.68 -0.42 14.79
CA GLY A 35 -18.56 -0.71 13.89
C GLY A 35 -18.75 -0.08 12.51
N TYR A 36 -18.20 -0.75 11.50
CA TYR A 36 -17.99 -0.15 10.18
C TYR A 36 -18.74 -0.88 9.06
N CYS A 37 -19.07 -0.14 8.01
CA CYS A 37 -19.59 -0.67 6.76
C CYS A 37 -19.03 0.11 5.57
N TRP A 38 -19.32 -0.38 4.37
CA TRP A 38 -18.90 0.25 3.12
C TRP A 38 -20.09 0.54 2.19
N MET A 39 -21.20 -0.19 2.36
CA MET A 39 -22.47 0.09 1.68
C MET A 39 -23.25 1.18 2.40
N LEU A 40 -23.84 2.08 1.61
CA LEU A 40 -24.70 3.15 2.10
C LEU A 40 -25.95 2.62 2.83
N SER A 41 -26.52 1.51 2.36
CA SER A 41 -27.70 0.87 2.97
C SER A 41 -27.48 0.41 4.41
N SER A 42 -26.21 0.18 4.80
CA SER A 42 -25.82 -0.26 6.14
C SER A 42 -25.29 0.87 7.03
N ALA A 43 -25.20 2.10 6.49
CA ALA A 43 -24.63 3.24 7.19
C ALA A 43 -25.58 3.75 8.29
N GLY A 44 -25.00 4.08 9.44
CA GLY A 44 -25.72 4.72 10.54
C GLY A 44 -26.03 6.17 10.21
N ARG A 45 -27.28 6.58 10.47
CA ARG A 45 -27.73 7.97 10.39
C ARG A 45 -27.81 8.53 11.80
N TYR A 46 -27.07 9.59 12.06
CA TYR A 46 -26.95 10.23 13.36
C TYR A 46 -27.65 11.59 13.32
N GLU A 47 -28.47 11.89 14.33
CA GLU A 47 -29.11 13.19 14.45
C GLU A 47 -28.08 14.29 14.75
N GLU A 48 -28.31 15.49 14.20
CA GLU A 48 -27.43 16.65 14.39
C GLU A 48 -27.13 16.92 15.87
N ALA A 49 -28.15 16.87 16.74
CA ALA A 49 -28.01 17.11 18.17
C ALA A 49 -27.02 16.14 18.84
N ARG A 50 -27.12 14.83 18.53
CA ARG A 50 -26.22 13.80 19.07
C ARG A 50 -24.78 14.02 18.60
N VAL A 51 -24.60 14.36 17.32
CA VAL A 51 -23.27 14.63 16.76
C VAL A 51 -22.64 15.86 17.42
N LEU A 52 -23.41 16.93 17.64
CA LEU A 52 -22.92 18.15 18.27
C LEU A 52 -22.58 17.94 19.76
N GLU A 53 -23.38 17.15 20.48
CA GLU A 53 -23.11 16.81 21.88
C GLU A 53 -21.80 16.04 22.04
N HIS A 54 -21.44 15.21 21.07
CA HIS A 54 -20.24 14.36 21.08
C HIS A 54 -19.30 14.70 19.90
N LEU A 55 -19.08 15.99 19.66
CA LEU A 55 -18.42 16.46 18.43
C LEU A 55 -17.03 15.88 18.21
N GLY A 56 -16.18 15.84 19.25
CA GLY A 56 -14.83 15.28 19.14
C GLY A 56 -14.81 13.76 18.87
N TYR A 57 -15.88 13.04 19.23
CA TYR A 57 -16.00 11.60 18.97
C TYR A 57 -16.41 11.33 17.51
N TYR A 58 -17.35 12.10 16.98
CA TYR A 58 -17.88 11.90 15.62
C TYR A 58 -17.15 12.71 14.53
N ASN A 59 -16.46 13.79 14.91
CA ASN A 59 -15.84 14.76 14.01
C ASN A 59 -14.44 15.19 14.49
N SER A 60 -13.61 14.23 14.90
CA SER A 60 -12.24 14.51 15.37
C SER A 60 -11.32 15.08 14.28
N GLY A 61 -11.58 14.75 13.01
CA GLY A 61 -10.75 15.08 11.86
C GLY A 61 -9.50 14.21 11.70
N CYS A 62 -8.91 13.64 12.75
CA CYS A 62 -7.81 12.68 12.59
C CYS A 62 -8.28 11.23 12.41
N SER A 63 -9.44 10.88 12.96
CA SER A 63 -10.00 9.52 12.88
C SER A 63 -11.27 9.46 12.06
N ASN A 64 -12.10 10.49 12.13
CA ASN A 64 -13.44 10.52 11.55
C ASN A 64 -13.95 11.94 11.33
N ILE A 65 -14.92 12.06 10.43
CA ILE A 65 -15.64 13.31 10.14
C ILE A 65 -17.14 13.03 10.02
N ALA A 66 -17.97 13.97 10.46
CA ALA A 66 -19.42 13.89 10.31
C ALA A 66 -19.89 14.81 9.18
N VAL A 67 -20.61 14.24 8.21
CA VAL A 67 -21.08 14.94 7.00
C VAL A 67 -22.59 14.74 6.78
N PRO A 68 -23.29 15.69 6.15
CA PRO A 68 -24.72 15.58 5.89
C PRO A 68 -25.10 14.34 5.07
N THR A 69 -26.13 13.62 5.52
CA THR A 69 -26.62 12.39 4.86
C THR A 69 -26.99 12.62 3.40
N ASP A 70 -27.65 13.73 3.07
CA ASP A 70 -28.10 14.08 1.72
C ASP A 70 -26.94 14.27 0.73
N LEU A 71 -25.80 14.78 1.20
CA LEU A 71 -24.59 14.87 0.40
C LEU A 71 -24.01 13.48 0.15
N VAL A 72 -23.93 12.63 1.17
CA VAL A 72 -23.42 11.26 1.03
C VAL A 72 -24.28 10.46 0.05
N GLU A 73 -25.60 10.58 0.14
CA GLU A 73 -26.54 9.93 -0.78
C GLU A 73 -26.34 10.39 -2.23
N ARG A 74 -26.16 11.69 -2.49
CA ARG A 74 -25.88 12.22 -3.84
C ARG A 74 -24.55 11.76 -4.42
N LEU A 75 -23.52 11.67 -3.58
CA LEU A 75 -22.16 11.31 -4.03
C LEU A 75 -21.97 9.79 -4.14
N SER A 76 -22.90 9.00 -3.62
CA SER A 76 -22.79 7.55 -3.68
C SER A 76 -23.09 7.03 -5.08
N CYS A 77 -22.31 6.06 -5.51
CA CYS A 77 -22.48 5.37 -6.78
C CYS A 77 -22.24 3.88 -6.62
N GLU A 78 -22.56 3.11 -7.65
CA GLU A 78 -22.20 1.69 -7.65
C GLU A 78 -20.68 1.55 -7.74
N VAL A 79 -20.09 0.90 -6.73
CA VAL A 79 -18.65 0.66 -6.63
C VAL A 79 -18.42 -0.84 -6.42
N GLU A 80 -17.51 -1.40 -7.20
CA GLU A 80 -16.98 -2.74 -6.98
C GLU A 80 -16.04 -2.74 -5.75
N TYR A 81 -16.32 -3.56 -4.75
CA TYR A 81 -15.45 -3.77 -3.60
C TYR A 81 -14.29 -4.73 -3.92
N ASP A 82 -13.28 -4.80 -3.04
CA ASP A 82 -12.09 -5.64 -3.25
C ASP A 82 -12.44 -7.16 -3.38
N THR A 83 -13.61 -7.59 -2.89
CA THR A 83 -14.14 -8.97 -2.99
C THR A 83 -14.92 -9.26 -4.28
N LYS A 84 -14.97 -8.31 -5.22
CA LYS A 84 -15.83 -8.33 -6.44
C LYS A 84 -17.33 -8.23 -6.15
N GLU A 85 -17.71 -7.86 -4.94
CA GLU A 85 -19.09 -7.48 -4.61
C GLU A 85 -19.36 -6.06 -5.10
N PHE A 86 -20.58 -5.81 -5.57
CA PHE A 86 -21.01 -4.47 -5.98
C PHE A 86 -21.98 -3.91 -4.93
N GLY A 87 -21.91 -2.60 -4.70
CA GLY A 87 -22.84 -1.92 -3.81
C GLY A 87 -22.88 -0.42 -4.06
N ILE A 88 -23.96 0.22 -3.60
CA ILE A 88 -24.05 1.68 -3.58
C ILE A 88 -23.20 2.20 -2.43
N CYS A 89 -22.11 2.86 -2.78
CA CYS A 89 -21.06 3.27 -1.84
C CYS A 89 -20.56 4.68 -2.15
N LEU A 90 -19.89 5.27 -1.17
CA LEU A 90 -19.22 6.54 -1.34
C LEU A 90 -17.81 6.31 -1.92
N PRO A 91 -17.50 6.76 -3.16
CA PRO A 91 -16.26 6.42 -3.82
C PRO A 91 -15.05 7.12 -3.20
N ASN A 92 -13.96 6.39 -2.98
CA ASN A 92 -12.74 6.88 -2.33
C ASN A 92 -11.79 7.57 -3.33
N ASN A 93 -12.09 8.82 -3.67
CA ASN A 93 -11.30 9.63 -4.60
C ASN A 93 -11.20 11.11 -4.15
N ALA A 94 -10.35 11.88 -4.83
CA ALA A 94 -10.07 13.27 -4.49
C ALA A 94 -11.31 14.17 -4.51
N ASP A 95 -12.13 14.03 -5.56
CA ASP A 95 -13.30 14.90 -5.80
C ASP A 95 -14.39 14.65 -4.75
N THR A 96 -14.60 13.39 -4.36
CA THR A 96 -15.49 13.02 -3.27
C THR A 96 -15.01 13.61 -1.95
N TRP A 97 -13.73 13.40 -1.59
CA TRP A 97 -13.19 13.94 -0.34
C TRP A 97 -13.23 15.47 -0.28
N ALA A 98 -12.97 16.17 -1.39
CA ALA A 98 -13.05 17.63 -1.45
C ALA A 98 -14.45 18.15 -1.08
N GLN A 99 -15.51 17.53 -1.62
CA GLN A 99 -16.89 17.92 -1.33
C GLN A 99 -17.30 17.59 0.11
N LEU A 100 -16.87 16.43 0.63
CA LEU A 100 -17.16 16.00 1.99
C LEU A 100 -16.49 16.90 3.03
N LEU A 101 -15.21 17.22 2.84
CA LEU A 101 -14.46 18.09 3.74
C LEU A 101 -15.00 19.51 3.75
N ALA A 102 -15.52 20.00 2.62
CA ALA A 102 -16.18 21.31 2.56
C ALA A 102 -17.53 21.35 3.30
N SER A 103 -18.10 20.18 3.64
CA SER A 103 -19.45 20.03 4.19
C SER A 103 -19.46 19.45 5.59
N VAL A 104 -18.31 19.35 6.27
CA VAL A 104 -18.24 18.86 7.65
C VAL A 104 -19.09 19.73 8.58
N ILE A 105 -19.75 19.09 9.54
CA ILE A 105 -20.71 19.75 10.43
C ILE A 105 -20.13 20.98 11.16
N ARG A 106 -18.86 20.90 11.57
CA ARG A 106 -18.07 21.93 12.26
C ARG A 106 -16.58 21.74 11.95
N PRO A 107 -15.74 22.77 12.22
CA PRO A 107 -14.29 22.59 12.25
C PRO A 107 -13.89 21.40 13.14
N THR A 108 -12.89 20.65 12.71
CA THR A 108 -12.37 19.49 13.43
C THR A 108 -11.22 19.88 14.35
N ASP A 109 -10.99 19.11 15.42
CA ASP A 109 -9.88 19.34 16.34
C ASP A 109 -8.52 19.11 15.68
N TYR A 110 -8.46 18.19 14.72
CA TYR A 110 -7.26 17.86 13.96
C TYR A 110 -7.52 18.00 12.47
N GLU A 111 -6.49 18.39 11.71
CA GLU A 111 -6.56 18.51 10.25
C GLU A 111 -6.88 17.14 9.59
N PRO A 112 -7.98 17.03 8.83
CA PRO A 112 -8.30 15.81 8.10
C PRO A 112 -7.33 15.51 6.98
N LYS A 113 -6.76 14.29 7.00
CA LYS A 113 -5.82 13.79 5.98
C LYS A 113 -6.30 12.47 5.39
N PRO A 114 -7.39 12.47 4.60
CA PRO A 114 -7.92 11.25 4.01
C PRO A 114 -6.93 10.57 3.07
N GLU A 115 -6.91 9.24 3.08
CA GLU A 115 -6.17 8.44 2.13
C GLU A 115 -7.04 7.98 0.96
N TYR A 116 -6.61 8.31 -0.26
CA TYR A 116 -7.28 7.87 -1.49
C TYR A 116 -6.25 7.65 -2.60
N ARG A 117 -6.69 6.97 -3.67
CA ARG A 117 -5.81 6.69 -4.80
C ARG A 117 -5.32 7.98 -5.45
N GLY A 118 -4.03 8.27 -5.28
CA GLY A 118 -3.39 9.47 -5.85
C GLY A 118 -2.89 10.45 -4.80
N CYS A 119 -3.33 10.34 -3.54
CA CYS A 119 -2.82 11.15 -2.45
C CYS A 119 -1.29 10.97 -2.27
N ARG A 120 -0.62 11.94 -1.64
CA ARG A 120 0.79 11.80 -1.28
C ARG A 120 0.92 10.81 -0.12
N TYR A 121 2.03 10.06 -0.08
CA TYR A 121 2.36 9.24 1.09
C TYR A 121 2.77 10.16 2.25
N SER A 122 2.45 9.75 3.47
CA SER A 122 2.98 10.41 4.67
C SER A 122 4.51 10.25 4.74
N GLU A 123 5.17 11.17 5.44
CA GLU A 123 6.63 11.12 5.63
C GLU A 123 7.07 9.82 6.29
N ASN A 124 6.36 9.37 7.33
CA ASN A 124 6.63 8.09 7.98
C ASN A 124 6.50 6.90 7.00
N SER A 125 5.45 6.88 6.16
CA SER A 125 5.28 5.85 5.14
C SER A 125 6.42 5.86 4.12
N MET A 126 6.86 7.05 3.70
CA MET A 126 7.99 7.24 2.80
C MET A 126 9.31 6.76 3.43
N TRP A 127 9.55 7.12 4.69
CA TRP A 127 10.72 6.68 5.44
C TRP A 127 10.78 5.15 5.55
N MET A 128 9.67 4.50 5.91
CA MET A 128 9.60 3.03 5.99
C MET A 128 9.88 2.36 4.64
N LYS A 129 9.38 2.92 3.52
CA LYS A 129 9.68 2.41 2.18
C LYS A 129 11.17 2.54 1.84
N ARG A 130 11.79 3.67 2.15
CA ARG A 130 13.23 3.90 1.91
C ARG A 130 14.08 2.92 2.72
N LYS A 131 13.77 2.74 4.01
CA LYS A 131 14.44 1.75 4.86
C LYS A 131 14.33 0.33 4.30
N ARG A 132 13.15 -0.08 3.84
CA ARG A 132 12.99 -1.39 3.18
C ARG A 132 13.76 -1.49 1.86
N CYS A 133 13.91 -0.38 1.13
CA CYS A 133 14.72 -0.32 -0.08
C CYS A 133 16.21 -0.54 0.22
N GLU A 134 16.70 -0.03 1.36
CA GLU A 134 18.07 -0.29 1.82
C GLU A 134 18.30 -1.77 2.13
N HIS A 135 17.37 -2.43 2.83
CA HIS A 135 17.45 -3.88 3.07
C HIS A 135 17.53 -4.68 1.77
N VAL A 136 16.74 -4.29 0.76
CA VAL A 136 16.76 -4.91 -0.56
C VAL A 136 18.11 -4.67 -1.26
N ASN A 137 18.65 -3.46 -1.21
CA ASN A 137 19.93 -3.15 -1.83
C ASN A 137 21.09 -3.91 -1.16
N GLN A 138 21.01 -4.18 0.14
CA GLN A 138 21.95 -5.09 0.82
C GLN A 138 21.83 -6.53 0.29
N ALA A 139 20.61 -7.05 0.11
CA ALA A 139 20.41 -8.38 -0.48
C ALA A 139 20.94 -8.47 -1.92
N ILE A 140 20.70 -7.43 -2.73
CA ILE A 140 21.22 -7.35 -4.11
C ILE A 140 22.75 -7.39 -4.11
N ARG A 141 23.41 -6.64 -3.22
CA ARG A 141 24.89 -6.65 -3.08
C ARG A 141 25.40 -8.06 -2.79
N ILE A 142 24.83 -8.75 -1.80
CA ILE A 142 25.23 -10.11 -1.44
C ILE A 142 25.08 -11.07 -2.63
N ILE A 143 23.96 -11.03 -3.35
CA ILE A 143 23.74 -11.87 -4.54
C ILE A 143 24.80 -11.57 -5.63
N ALA A 144 25.17 -10.30 -5.77
CA ALA A 144 26.08 -9.80 -6.77
C ALA A 144 27.57 -10.04 -6.49
N ASP A 145 27.92 -10.25 -5.23
CA ASP A 145 29.29 -10.55 -4.81
C ASP A 145 29.63 -12.05 -4.88
N HIS A 146 28.63 -12.91 -5.10
CA HIS A 146 28.79 -14.37 -5.03
C HIS A 146 28.33 -15.10 -6.30
N GLY A 147 28.80 -16.35 -6.45
CA GLY A 147 28.45 -17.24 -7.55
C GLY A 147 28.66 -16.58 -8.92
N ARG A 148 27.60 -16.51 -9.74
CA ARG A 148 27.66 -15.88 -11.07
C ARG A 148 27.57 -14.36 -11.06
N ARG A 149 27.56 -13.75 -9.88
CA ARG A 149 27.55 -12.29 -9.69
C ARG A 149 26.35 -11.60 -10.35
N PHE A 150 25.17 -12.21 -10.26
CA PHE A 150 23.95 -11.57 -10.75
C PHE A 150 23.73 -10.22 -10.09
N PHE A 151 23.23 -9.24 -10.85
CA PHE A 151 23.13 -7.84 -10.44
C PHE A 151 24.47 -7.11 -10.28
N TYR A 152 25.58 -7.66 -10.78
CA TYR A 152 26.82 -6.90 -10.97
C TYR A 152 27.34 -7.05 -12.39
N SER A 153 27.69 -5.93 -13.00
CA SER A 153 28.34 -5.90 -14.30
C SER A 153 29.81 -5.57 -14.14
N GLN A 154 30.67 -6.53 -14.49
CA GLN A 154 32.11 -6.34 -14.50
C GLN A 154 32.56 -5.36 -15.58
N THR A 155 31.89 -5.35 -16.74
CA THR A 155 32.21 -4.48 -17.88
C THR A 155 32.13 -3.00 -17.53
N VAL A 156 31.14 -2.61 -16.73
CA VAL A 156 30.91 -1.21 -16.33
C VAL A 156 31.12 -0.98 -14.83
N ASN A 157 31.64 -1.99 -14.11
CA ASN A 157 31.88 -1.99 -12.68
C ASN A 157 30.72 -1.40 -11.86
N ARG A 158 29.52 -1.96 -12.00
CA ARG A 158 28.30 -1.43 -11.39
C ARG A 158 27.45 -2.54 -10.77
N TYR A 159 26.90 -2.25 -9.60
CA TYR A 159 25.83 -3.04 -9.00
C TYR A 159 24.46 -2.51 -9.41
N ALA A 160 23.51 -3.41 -9.65
CA ALA A 160 22.12 -3.04 -9.76
C ALA A 160 21.63 -2.53 -8.41
N SER A 161 20.57 -1.74 -8.42
CA SER A 161 19.97 -1.23 -7.19
C SER A 161 18.49 -0.94 -7.37
N MET A 162 17.79 -0.80 -6.26
CA MET A 162 16.44 -0.29 -6.21
C MET A 162 16.43 1.09 -5.54
N GLU A 163 15.44 1.89 -5.92
CA GLU A 163 15.22 3.21 -5.35
C GLU A 163 13.72 3.50 -5.17
N VAL A 164 13.41 4.41 -4.27
CA VAL A 164 12.05 4.91 -4.01
C VAL A 164 12.00 6.39 -4.35
N ASP A 165 11.21 6.76 -5.37
CA ASP A 165 11.09 8.16 -5.79
C ASP A 165 10.25 9.00 -4.81
N ALA A 166 10.17 10.31 -5.05
CA ALA A 166 9.40 11.23 -4.20
C ALA A 166 7.89 10.90 -4.12
N ARG A 167 7.36 10.12 -5.06
CA ARG A 167 5.95 9.67 -5.09
C ARG A 167 5.77 8.32 -4.40
N GLY A 168 6.83 7.74 -3.84
CA GLY A 168 6.82 6.43 -3.21
C GLY A 168 6.73 5.27 -4.20
N LYS A 169 7.05 5.51 -5.49
CA LYS A 169 7.17 4.46 -6.51
C LYS A 169 8.57 3.88 -6.51
N VAL A 170 8.64 2.60 -6.84
CA VAL A 170 9.86 1.80 -6.75
C VAL A 170 10.42 1.60 -8.15
N TRP A 171 11.72 1.87 -8.30
CA TRP A 171 12.43 1.71 -9.56
C TRP A 171 13.60 0.76 -9.37
N PHE A 172 14.02 0.12 -10.45
CA PHE A 172 15.21 -0.73 -10.52
C PHE A 172 16.22 -0.09 -11.46
N ILE A 173 17.47 0.05 -11.02
CA ILE A 173 18.59 0.51 -11.83
C ILE A 173 19.37 -0.73 -12.25
N ASP A 174 19.38 -1.01 -13.54
CA ASP A 174 20.05 -2.18 -14.11
C ASP A 174 21.59 -2.01 -14.07
N ASP A 175 22.31 -3.05 -13.67
CA ASP A 175 23.77 -3.03 -13.53
C ASP A 175 24.48 -2.76 -14.85
N TYR A 176 24.12 -3.51 -15.90
CA TYR A 176 24.78 -3.41 -17.20
C TYR A 176 24.34 -2.15 -17.96
N SER A 177 23.04 -2.02 -18.23
CA SER A 177 22.54 -0.93 -19.07
C SER A 177 22.46 0.42 -18.34
N GLY A 178 22.47 0.43 -17.01
CA GLY A 178 22.29 1.64 -16.20
C GLY A 178 20.88 2.23 -16.28
N LYS A 179 19.94 1.58 -16.98
CA LYS A 179 18.60 2.12 -17.21
C LYS A 179 17.79 2.06 -15.92
N ARG A 180 17.02 3.13 -15.71
CA ARG A 180 16.04 3.25 -14.62
C ARG A 180 14.69 2.66 -15.06
N ILE A 181 14.33 1.54 -14.47
CA ILE A 181 13.23 0.68 -14.89
C ILE A 181 12.06 0.82 -13.90
N PHE A 182 10.89 1.14 -14.43
CA PHE A 182 9.66 1.22 -13.64
C PHE A 182 9.15 -0.19 -13.33
N THR A 183 9.04 -0.52 -12.05
CA THR A 183 8.74 -1.90 -11.62
C THR A 183 7.25 -2.17 -11.40
N HIS A 184 6.39 -1.15 -11.42
CA HIS A 184 4.94 -1.31 -11.19
C HIS A 184 4.23 -1.73 -12.48
N ASP A 185 3.08 -2.37 -12.33
CA ASP A 185 2.28 -2.79 -13.47
C ASP A 185 1.78 -1.57 -14.27
N THR A 186 1.85 -1.68 -15.59
CA THR A 186 1.42 -0.64 -16.53
C THR A 186 0.45 -1.22 -17.54
N ALA A 187 -0.48 -0.39 -18.03
CA ALA A 187 -1.47 -0.78 -19.02
C ALA A 187 -0.85 -1.31 -20.34
N TRP A 188 0.43 -0.99 -20.61
CA TRP A 188 1.16 -1.43 -21.81
C TRP A 188 2.06 -2.65 -21.57
N GLY A 189 1.75 -3.47 -20.56
CA GLY A 189 2.30 -4.83 -20.45
C GLY A 189 3.69 -4.95 -19.83
N GLY A 190 4.16 -3.96 -19.04
CA GLY A 190 5.32 -4.16 -18.16
C GLY A 190 6.63 -4.57 -18.86
N ARG A 191 6.84 -4.11 -20.10
CA ARG A 191 8.10 -4.31 -20.82
C ARG A 191 9.21 -3.51 -20.13
N TRP A 192 10.05 -4.21 -19.36
CA TRP A 192 11.21 -3.63 -18.68
C TRP A 192 12.34 -3.40 -19.68
N ARG A 193 12.20 -2.36 -20.51
CA ARG A 193 13.20 -2.01 -21.53
C ARG A 193 14.52 -1.66 -20.82
N GLY A 194 15.59 -2.38 -21.17
CA GLY A 194 16.90 -2.21 -20.53
C GLY A 194 17.18 -3.19 -19.40
N PHE A 195 16.25 -4.07 -19.05
CA PHE A 195 16.55 -5.13 -18.09
C PHE A 195 17.47 -6.16 -18.73
N SER A 196 18.62 -6.42 -18.11
CA SER A 196 19.69 -7.25 -18.69
C SER A 196 19.65 -8.71 -18.24
N HIS A 197 18.70 -9.08 -17.36
CA HIS A 197 18.62 -10.41 -16.75
C HIS A 197 17.43 -11.24 -17.26
N GLY A 198 17.43 -12.53 -16.91
CA GLY A 198 16.35 -13.47 -17.24
C GLY A 198 15.08 -13.31 -16.38
N GLY A 199 14.02 -14.03 -16.77
CA GLY A 199 12.70 -13.96 -16.13
C GLY A 199 12.69 -14.25 -14.63
N THR A 200 13.45 -15.25 -14.17
CA THR A 200 13.53 -15.59 -12.73
C THR A 200 14.06 -14.42 -11.90
N LEU A 201 15.09 -13.71 -12.37
CA LEU A 201 15.62 -12.53 -11.67
C LEU A 201 14.66 -11.35 -11.77
N LYS A 202 13.91 -11.22 -12.87
CA LYS A 202 12.82 -10.23 -12.96
C LYS A 202 11.77 -10.45 -11.86
N ASP A 203 11.41 -11.70 -11.58
CA ASP A 203 10.42 -12.03 -10.55
C ASP A 203 10.96 -11.78 -9.12
N VAL A 204 12.26 -11.97 -8.89
CA VAL A 204 12.92 -11.55 -7.65
C VAL A 204 12.82 -10.03 -7.46
N VAL A 205 13.11 -9.23 -8.50
CA VAL A 205 12.99 -7.76 -8.42
C VAL A 205 11.54 -7.32 -8.18
N LYS A 206 10.54 -8.00 -8.76
CA LYS A 206 9.12 -7.75 -8.44
C LYS A 206 8.80 -8.08 -6.98
N ALA A 207 9.29 -9.20 -6.46
CA ALA A 207 9.08 -9.57 -5.06
C ALA A 207 9.71 -8.55 -4.10
N PHE A 208 10.92 -8.06 -4.42
CA PHE A 208 11.55 -6.96 -3.68
C PHE A 208 10.75 -5.67 -3.74
N ARG A 209 10.22 -5.28 -4.91
CA ARG A 209 9.28 -4.15 -5.03
C ARG A 209 8.09 -4.34 -4.09
N ASP A 210 7.51 -5.53 -4.03
CA ASP A 210 6.33 -5.81 -3.20
C ASP A 210 6.66 -5.70 -1.71
N TYR A 211 7.82 -6.20 -1.28
CA TYR A 211 8.33 -5.97 0.08
C TYR A 211 8.52 -4.48 0.37
N ILE A 212 9.16 -3.73 -0.53
CA ILE A 212 9.34 -2.28 -0.36
C ILE A 212 7.97 -1.59 -0.22
N CYS A 213 6.98 -1.98 -1.03
CA CYS A 213 5.66 -1.35 -1.00
C CYS A 213 4.84 -1.71 0.24
N THR A 214 4.89 -2.98 0.68
CA THR A 214 3.92 -3.54 1.64
C THR A 214 4.52 -3.94 2.98
N GLY A 215 5.84 -4.14 3.04
CA GLY A 215 6.52 -4.73 4.20
C GLY A 215 6.40 -6.25 4.31
N LYS A 216 5.64 -6.92 3.43
CA LYS A 216 5.48 -8.37 3.45
C LYS A 216 6.79 -9.05 3.06
N GLN A 217 7.40 -9.77 4.01
CA GLN A 217 8.66 -10.47 3.82
C GLN A 217 8.56 -11.61 2.80
N LEU A 218 9.65 -11.80 2.04
CA LEU A 218 9.80 -12.84 1.04
C LEU A 218 10.10 -14.19 1.71
N HIS A 219 9.70 -15.27 1.05
CA HIS A 219 10.16 -16.60 1.45
C HIS A 219 11.65 -16.78 1.08
N PRO A 220 12.49 -17.39 1.94
CA PRO A 220 13.89 -17.64 1.61
C PRO A 220 14.13 -18.41 0.30
N GLY A 221 13.16 -19.21 -0.14
CA GLY A 221 13.21 -19.92 -1.44
C GLY A 221 13.30 -19.01 -2.69
N TYR A 222 13.16 -17.68 -2.55
CA TYR A 222 13.51 -16.73 -3.62
C TYR A 222 15.03 -16.58 -3.82
N LEU A 223 15.86 -17.00 -2.86
CA LEU A 223 17.32 -17.02 -2.95
C LEU A 223 17.79 -18.29 -3.67
N GLY A 224 17.76 -18.23 -5.01
CA GLY A 224 18.08 -19.35 -5.88
C GLY A 224 17.06 -20.48 -5.74
N PRO A 225 15.88 -20.35 -6.38
CA PRO A 225 14.87 -21.39 -6.37
C PRO A 225 15.44 -22.72 -6.88
N GLU A 226 14.93 -23.83 -6.37
CA GLU A 226 15.46 -25.17 -6.67
C GLU A 226 14.99 -25.67 -8.04
N ARG A 227 15.86 -26.43 -8.70
CA ARG A 227 15.57 -27.26 -9.89
C ARG A 227 15.42 -28.71 -9.44
N PHE A 228 14.92 -29.54 -10.36
CA PHE A 228 15.05 -31.00 -10.24
C PHE A 228 16.54 -31.37 -10.04
N ASN A 229 16.79 -32.30 -9.11
CA ASN A 229 18.12 -32.80 -8.70
C ASN A 229 18.96 -31.86 -7.85
N ASP A 230 18.37 -31.17 -6.87
CA ASP A 230 19.07 -30.39 -5.83
C ASP A 230 20.01 -29.26 -6.33
N SER A 231 19.89 -28.89 -7.60
CA SER A 231 20.58 -27.75 -8.20
C SER A 231 19.71 -26.48 -8.10
N ASN A 232 20.30 -25.29 -8.22
CA ASN A 232 19.55 -24.03 -8.18
C ASN A 232 19.31 -23.47 -9.60
N ILE A 233 18.17 -22.81 -9.81
CA ILE A 233 17.78 -22.22 -11.10
C ILE A 233 18.81 -21.22 -11.62
N TRP A 234 19.50 -20.55 -10.71
CA TRP A 234 20.49 -19.52 -10.97
C TRP A 234 21.82 -20.09 -11.52
N GLY A 235 22.05 -21.39 -11.35
CA GLY A 235 23.29 -22.06 -11.75
C GLY A 235 24.51 -21.62 -10.95
N TYR A 236 24.31 -21.19 -9.70
CA TYR A 236 25.41 -20.96 -8.75
C TYR A 236 25.96 -22.33 -8.33
N ASP A 237 27.25 -22.42 -8.06
CA ASP A 237 27.80 -23.60 -7.39
C ASP A 237 27.23 -23.73 -5.96
N ALA A 238 27.45 -24.88 -5.32
CA ALA A 238 26.89 -25.17 -4.01
C ALA A 238 27.37 -24.21 -2.91
N GLU A 239 28.61 -23.72 -3.01
CA GLU A 239 29.20 -22.84 -2.00
C GLU A 239 28.67 -21.41 -2.15
N GLY A 240 28.72 -20.83 -3.35
CA GLY A 240 28.09 -19.54 -3.65
C GLY A 240 26.58 -19.57 -3.36
N MET A 241 25.95 -20.70 -3.70
CA MET A 241 24.72 -21.27 -3.14
C MET A 241 24.40 -20.86 -1.70
N ARG A 242 25.14 -21.56 -0.84
CA ARG A 242 25.08 -21.56 0.61
C ARG A 242 25.35 -20.17 1.18
N VAL A 243 26.41 -19.50 0.73
CA VAL A 243 26.80 -18.18 1.25
C VAL A 243 25.71 -17.13 1.01
N VAL A 244 25.09 -17.12 -0.18
CA VAL A 244 23.98 -16.19 -0.45
C VAL A 244 22.78 -16.49 0.46
N ARG A 245 22.40 -17.76 0.62
CA ARG A 245 21.26 -18.14 1.48
C ARG A 245 21.52 -17.78 2.94
N GLU A 246 22.75 -17.98 3.42
CA GLU A 246 23.17 -17.65 4.79
C GLU A 246 23.20 -16.13 5.04
N GLN A 247 23.91 -15.37 4.18
CA GLN A 247 24.09 -13.94 4.39
C GLN A 247 22.84 -13.13 4.01
N ALA A 248 22.19 -13.42 2.88
CA ALA A 248 21.01 -12.67 2.47
C ALA A 248 19.77 -13.13 3.23
N GLY A 249 19.66 -14.41 3.60
CA GLY A 249 18.49 -14.97 4.27
C GLY A 249 18.20 -14.38 5.65
N VAL A 250 19.23 -13.89 6.36
CA VAL A 250 19.07 -13.21 7.66
C VAL A 250 18.61 -11.74 7.53
N LEU A 251 18.57 -11.19 6.31
CA LEU A 251 18.16 -9.80 6.12
C LEU A 251 16.65 -9.63 6.36
N PRO A 252 16.20 -8.45 6.83
CA PRO A 252 14.79 -8.21 7.14
C PRO A 252 13.81 -8.35 5.97
N VAL A 253 14.30 -8.39 4.73
CA VAL A 253 13.51 -8.63 3.52
C VAL A 253 13.01 -10.07 3.42
N PHE A 254 13.68 -11.03 4.04
CA PHE A 254 13.27 -12.43 4.08
C PHE A 254 12.65 -12.81 5.42
N ARG A 255 11.69 -13.75 5.36
CA ARG A 255 11.12 -14.37 6.56
C ARG A 255 12.21 -15.15 7.26
N GLN A 256 12.36 -14.88 8.54
CA GLN A 256 13.22 -15.70 9.38
C GLN A 256 12.47 -17.01 9.70
N PRO A 257 13.18 -18.15 9.73
CA PRO A 257 12.58 -19.36 10.29
C PRO A 257 12.11 -19.04 11.71
N ILE A 258 10.88 -19.43 12.03
CA ILE A 258 10.40 -19.35 13.41
C ILE A 258 11.36 -20.23 14.19
N ALA A 259 12.10 -19.65 15.12
CA ALA A 259 12.85 -20.45 16.08
C ALA A 259 11.81 -21.31 16.80
N GLU A 260 11.78 -22.60 16.50
CA GLU A 260 11.08 -23.56 17.36
C GLU A 260 11.75 -23.40 18.73
N ALA A 261 11.01 -22.84 19.67
CA ALA A 261 11.43 -22.80 21.05
C ALA A 261 11.62 -24.26 21.49
N ALA A 262 12.89 -24.61 21.72
CA ALA A 262 13.28 -25.87 22.34
C ALA A 262 12.74 -25.97 23.77
#